data_AF-A0A646KLN9-F1
#
_entry.id   AF-A0A646KLN9-F1
#
_cell.length_a   1.000
_cell.length_b   1.000
_cell.length_c   1.000
_cell.angle_alpha   90.00
_cell.angle_beta   90.00
_cell.angle_gamma   90.00
#
_symmetry.space_group_name_H-M   'P 1'
#
loop_
_entity.id
_entity.type
_entity.pdbx_description
1 polymer ?
#
loop_
_entity_poly.entity_id
_entity_poly.type
_entity_poly.pdbx_seq_one_letter_code
_entity_poly.pdbx_strand_id
1 'polypeptide(L)'
;MRTRTTTLALAIGAALLLAGCGEEESYADITAKCVKALEKRAEGDKEKPDACKDVNEDDYDKLAISSVLEKGGWVDKDGDVNMDKFLNPTGDPDLDDPLLED
;
A
#
# COMPACT_ATOMS: atom_id res chain seq x y z
N MET A 1 -31.26 -29.76 -53.07
CA MET A 1 -30.21 -29.69 -52.03
C MET A 1 -30.37 -28.36 -51.30
N ARG A 2 -30.60 -28.40 -49.98
CA ARG A 2 -30.77 -27.23 -49.09
C ARG A 2 -29.48 -27.08 -48.30
N THR A 3 -28.69 -26.04 -48.55
CA THR A 3 -27.60 -25.64 -47.66
C THR A 3 -28.17 -24.76 -46.56
N ARG A 4 -28.39 -25.36 -45.39
CA ARG A 4 -28.72 -24.63 -44.15
C ARG A 4 -27.41 -24.38 -43.41
N THR A 5 -26.96 -23.13 -43.45
CA THR A 5 -25.82 -22.62 -42.69
C THR A 5 -26.19 -22.65 -41.20
N THR A 6 -25.57 -23.56 -40.44
CA THR A 6 -25.71 -23.64 -38.99
C THR A 6 -24.71 -22.70 -38.32
N THR A 7 -25.16 -21.52 -37.92
CA THR A 7 -24.44 -20.68 -36.94
C THR A 7 -24.78 -21.17 -35.53
N LEU A 8 -23.88 -21.96 -34.95
CA LEU A 8 -23.83 -22.21 -33.51
C LEU A 8 -23.22 -20.98 -32.84
N ALA A 9 -24.07 -20.06 -32.38
CA ALA A 9 -23.66 -19.05 -31.42
C ALA A 9 -23.96 -19.59 -30.01
N LEU A 10 -22.95 -20.15 -29.34
CA LEU A 10 -23.00 -20.38 -27.90
C LEU A 10 -23.00 -19.01 -27.21
N ALA A 11 -24.18 -18.51 -26.85
CA ALA A 11 -24.31 -17.45 -25.87
C ALA A 11 -24.20 -18.09 -24.47
N ILE A 12 -22.97 -18.23 -23.96
CA ILE A 12 -22.75 -18.52 -22.54
C ILE A 12 -22.99 -17.20 -21.80
N GLY A 13 -24.25 -16.95 -21.48
CA GLY A 13 -24.66 -15.90 -20.55
C GLY A 13 -24.37 -16.35 -19.12
N ALA A 14 -23.11 -16.31 -18.70
CA ALA A 14 -22.73 -16.38 -17.29
C ALA A 14 -22.97 -14.99 -16.67
N ALA A 15 -24.24 -14.70 -16.37
CA ALA A 15 -24.61 -13.52 -15.61
C ALA A 15 -24.34 -13.75 -14.12
N LEU A 16 -23.42 -12.95 -13.56
CA LEU A 16 -23.44 -12.41 -12.20
C LEU A 16 -23.32 -13.42 -11.02
N LEU A 17 -22.17 -14.09 -10.90
CA LEU A 17 -21.68 -14.65 -9.63
C LEU A 17 -20.20 -14.28 -9.39
N LEU A 18 -19.86 -13.00 -9.45
CA LEU A 18 -18.51 -12.52 -9.06
C LEU A 18 -18.54 -11.58 -7.84
N ALA A 19 -19.58 -11.68 -7.01
CA ALA A 19 -19.49 -11.23 -5.63
C ALA A 19 -19.20 -12.46 -4.75
N GLY A 20 -17.92 -12.75 -4.50
CA GLY A 20 -17.50 -13.70 -3.48
C GLY A 20 -17.24 -15.14 -3.96
N CYS A 21 -16.30 -15.34 -4.86
CA CYS A 21 -15.60 -16.62 -5.01
C CYS A 21 -14.09 -16.33 -5.03
N GLY A 22 -13.48 -16.34 -3.87
CA GLY A 22 -12.03 -16.18 -3.70
C GLY A 22 -11.70 -16.63 -2.28
N GLU A 23 -10.64 -17.42 -2.14
CA GLU A 23 -10.14 -17.99 -0.89
C GLU A 23 -10.30 -17.02 0.30
N GLU A 24 -10.69 -17.53 1.48
CA GLU A 24 -10.58 -16.76 2.72
C GLU A 24 -9.10 -16.42 2.94
N GLU A 25 -8.67 -15.28 2.39
CA GLU A 25 -7.33 -14.78 2.61
C GLU A 25 -7.19 -14.51 4.09
N SER A 26 -6.10 -15.01 4.68
CA SER A 26 -5.88 -14.77 6.09
C SER A 26 -5.71 -13.27 6.33
N TYR A 27 -6.07 -12.79 7.52
CA TYR A 27 -5.85 -11.39 7.88
C TYR A 27 -4.38 -10.97 7.74
N ALA A 28 -3.44 -11.91 7.94
CA ALA A 28 -2.02 -11.71 7.70
C ALA A 28 -1.70 -11.44 6.21
N ASP A 29 -2.36 -12.15 5.29
CA ASP A 29 -2.18 -11.91 3.85
C ASP A 29 -2.77 -10.56 3.42
N ILE A 30 -3.93 -10.19 3.97
CA ILE A 30 -4.58 -8.89 3.71
C ILE A 30 -3.65 -7.76 4.18
N THR A 31 -3.16 -7.81 5.42
CA THR A 31 -2.26 -6.80 5.97
C THR A 31 -0.93 -6.74 5.21
N ALA A 32 -0.35 -7.87 4.82
CA ALA A 32 0.87 -7.90 4.01
C ALA A 32 0.68 -7.25 2.62
N LYS A 33 -0.48 -7.45 1.98
CA LYS A 33 -0.82 -6.77 0.72
C LYS A 33 -1.02 -5.26 0.93
N CYS A 34 -1.66 -4.88 2.03
CA CYS A 34 -1.85 -3.48 2.40
C CYS A 34 -0.51 -2.76 2.58
N VAL A 35 0.45 -3.35 3.32
CA VAL A 35 1.81 -2.79 3.49
C VAL A 35 2.48 -2.55 2.14
N LYS A 36 2.48 -3.55 1.25
CA LYS A 36 3.05 -3.42 -0.11
C LYS A 36 2.38 -2.32 -0.94
N ALA A 37 1.10 -2.05 -0.71
CA ALA A 37 0.39 -0.96 -1.38
C ALA A 37 0.80 0.41 -0.83
N LEU A 38 0.94 0.53 0.50
CA LEU A 38 1.42 1.75 1.17
C LEU A 38 2.87 2.10 0.76
N GLU A 39 3.74 1.11 0.62
CA GLU A 39 5.11 1.30 0.12
C GLU A 39 5.15 1.89 -1.29
N LYS A 40 4.26 1.44 -2.18
CA LYS A 40 4.19 1.90 -3.58
C LYS A 40 3.47 3.24 -3.75
N ARG A 41 2.87 3.75 -2.69
CA ARG A 41 2.13 5.01 -2.72
C ARG A 41 3.03 6.19 -3.05
N ALA A 42 2.57 7.04 -3.96
CA ALA A 42 3.23 8.30 -4.29
C ALA A 42 3.25 9.24 -3.07
N GLU A 43 4.26 10.10 -2.98
CA GLU A 43 4.32 11.13 -1.94
C GLU A 43 3.11 12.08 -2.05
N GLY A 44 2.50 12.40 -0.92
CA GLY A 44 1.35 13.31 -0.85
C GLY A 44 -0.02 12.71 -1.17
N ASP A 45 -0.09 11.47 -1.66
CA ASP A 45 -1.34 10.74 -1.80
C ASP A 45 -1.94 10.44 -0.40
N LYS A 46 -3.26 10.63 -0.26
CA LYS A 46 -4.04 10.48 0.97
C LYS A 46 -5.17 9.45 0.86
N GLU A 47 -5.36 8.82 -0.31
CA GLU A 47 -6.38 7.79 -0.49
C GLU A 47 -5.97 6.43 0.10
N LYS A 48 -6.87 5.78 0.83
CA LYS A 48 -6.65 4.43 1.36
C LYS A 48 -6.60 3.43 0.19
N PRO A 49 -5.51 2.64 0.02
CA PRO A 49 -5.43 1.69 -1.07
C PRO A 49 -6.49 0.59 -0.98
N ASP A 50 -6.98 0.10 -2.13
CA ASP A 50 -7.96 -0.99 -2.18
C ASP A 50 -7.50 -2.26 -1.45
N ALA A 51 -6.19 -2.54 -1.48
CA ALA A 51 -5.59 -3.67 -0.76
C ALA A 51 -5.72 -3.56 0.77
N CYS A 52 -6.03 -2.38 1.29
CA CYS A 52 -6.24 -2.11 2.72
C CYS A 52 -7.72 -2.07 3.11
N LYS A 53 -8.67 -2.25 2.18
CA LYS A 53 -10.11 -2.03 2.44
C LYS A 53 -10.66 -2.92 3.56
N ASP A 54 -10.14 -4.15 3.68
CA ASP A 54 -10.55 -5.16 4.66
C ASP A 54 -9.65 -5.15 5.91
N VAL A 55 -8.70 -4.21 6.00
CA VAL A 55 -7.94 -3.92 7.23
C VAL A 55 -8.75 -2.95 8.07
N ASN A 56 -8.94 -3.28 9.35
CA ASN A 56 -9.64 -2.41 10.29
C ASN A 56 -8.90 -1.06 10.43
N GLU A 57 -9.61 -0.03 10.89
CA GLU A 57 -9.10 1.33 10.91
C GLU A 57 -7.87 1.49 11.83
N ASP A 58 -7.91 0.93 13.03
CA ASP A 58 -6.80 1.02 13.99
C ASP A 58 -5.52 0.37 13.47
N ASP A 59 -5.64 -0.78 12.80
CA ASP A 59 -4.49 -1.46 12.20
C ASP A 59 -4.02 -0.75 10.93
N TYR A 60 -4.94 -0.21 10.13
CA TYR A 60 -4.60 0.60 8.97
C TYR A 60 -3.77 1.83 9.38
N ASP A 61 -4.17 2.54 10.44
CA ASP A 61 -3.46 3.72 10.92
C ASP A 61 -2.03 3.37 11.38
N LYS A 62 -1.88 2.26 12.11
CA LYS A 62 -0.55 1.76 12.51
C LYS A 62 0.32 1.43 11.30
N LEU A 63 -0.23 0.73 10.30
CA LEU A 63 0.50 0.36 9.09
C LEU A 63 0.87 1.58 8.25
N ALA A 64 -0.03 2.56 8.15
CA ALA A 64 0.20 3.82 7.44
C ALA A 64 1.31 4.63 8.11
N ILE A 65 1.28 4.75 9.44
CA ILE A 65 2.33 5.43 10.22
C ILE A 65 3.67 4.68 10.05
N SER A 66 3.69 3.35 10.22
CA SER A 66 4.91 2.54 10.05
C SER A 66 5.53 2.75 8.67
N SER A 67 4.71 2.74 7.61
CA SER A 67 5.19 2.94 6.24
C SER A 67 5.82 4.33 6.03
N VAL A 68 5.30 5.37 6.68
CA VAL A 68 5.89 6.72 6.63
C VAL A 68 7.21 6.77 7.40
N LEU A 69 7.28 6.16 8.59
CA LEU A 69 8.49 6.12 9.40
C LEU A 69 9.63 5.37 8.69
N GLU A 70 9.31 4.24 8.06
CA GLU A 70 10.26 3.45 7.26
C GLU A 70 10.73 4.22 6.02
N LYS A 71 9.82 4.89 5.29
CA LYS A 71 10.19 5.74 4.14
C LYS A 71 11.08 6.92 4.54
N GLY A 72 10.83 7.53 5.70
CA GLY A 72 11.71 8.56 6.27
C GLY A 72 13.06 7.99 6.72
N GLY A 73 13.17 6.67 6.86
CA GLY A 73 14.32 5.98 7.47
C GLY A 73 14.49 6.33 8.94
N TRP A 74 13.40 6.70 9.61
CA TRP A 74 13.38 6.98 11.05
C TRP A 74 13.28 5.70 11.86
N VAL A 75 12.86 4.61 11.25
CA VAL A 75 12.80 3.28 11.84
C VAL A 75 13.55 2.32 10.91
N ASP A 76 14.40 1.48 11.47
CA ASP A 76 15.11 0.45 10.72
C ASP A 76 14.29 -0.84 10.55
N LYS A 77 14.90 -1.87 9.95
CA LYS A 77 14.20 -3.13 9.62
C LYS A 77 13.88 -3.96 10.86
N ASP A 78 14.55 -3.70 11.97
CA ASP A 78 14.37 -4.38 13.25
C ASP A 78 13.33 -3.66 14.13
N GLY A 79 12.85 -2.49 13.69
CA GLY A 79 11.86 -1.68 14.39
C GLY A 79 12.48 -0.66 15.34
N ASP A 80 13.81 -0.50 15.32
CA ASP A 80 14.51 0.45 16.17
C ASP A 80 14.44 1.86 15.57
N VAL A 81 14.20 2.85 16.43
CA VAL A 81 14.11 4.25 16.04
C VAL A 81 15.52 4.82 15.84
N ASN A 82 15.79 5.32 14.63
CA ASN A 82 16.98 6.09 14.33
C ASN A 82 16.83 7.51 14.88
N MET A 83 17.26 7.70 16.13
CA MET A 83 17.15 8.98 16.84
C MET A 83 17.89 10.12 16.14
N ASP A 84 18.99 9.84 15.44
CA ASP A 84 19.76 10.87 14.73
C ASP A 84 18.95 11.48 13.58
N LYS A 85 18.29 10.64 12.77
CA LYS A 85 17.38 11.10 11.70
C LYS A 85 16.10 11.73 12.22
N PHE A 86 15.61 11.27 13.37
CA PHE A 86 14.42 11.83 13.99
C PHE A 86 14.68 13.23 14.56
N LEU A 87 15.84 13.43 15.20
CA LEU A 87 16.23 14.71 15.80
C LEU A 87 16.80 15.70 14.78
N ASN A 88 17.46 15.20 13.73
CA ASN A 88 17.97 16.00 12.61
C ASN A 88 17.31 15.56 11.30
N PRO A 89 16.04 15.93 11.05
CA PRO A 89 15.33 15.56 9.82
C PRO A 89 15.96 16.16 8.56
N THR A 90 16.82 17.17 8.73
CA THR A 90 17.59 17.87 7.69
C THR A 90 19.08 17.59 7.82
N GLY A 91 19.51 16.35 8.06
CA GLY A 91 20.93 15.95 8.06
C GLY A 91 21.63 16.12 6.70
N ASP A 92 21.52 17.31 6.12
CA ASP A 92 22.30 17.83 5.02
C ASP A 92 23.63 18.32 5.63
N PRO A 93 24.78 17.71 5.28
CA PRO A 93 26.08 18.08 5.84
C PRO A 93 26.58 19.47 5.43
N ASP A 94 25.81 20.25 4.66
CA ASP A 94 26.23 21.52 4.05
C ASP A 94 25.63 22.78 4.72
N LEU A 95 25.03 22.67 5.92
CA LEU A 95 24.67 23.85 6.73
C LEU A 95 25.65 24.05 7.89
N ASP A 96 26.93 24.24 7.54
CA ASP A 96 27.77 25.18 8.30
C ASP A 96 27.16 26.58 8.11
N ASP A 97 26.10 26.91 8.86
CA ASP A 97 25.60 28.27 8.98
C ASP A 97 26.46 29.02 10.02
N PRO A 98 27.31 29.98 9.61
CA PRO A 98 28.21 30.70 10.51
C PRO A 98 27.51 31.79 11.35
N LEU A 99 26.20 31.67 11.61
CA LEU A 99 25.41 32.72 12.24
C LEU A 99 25.22 32.57 13.76
N LEU A 100 26.32 32.29 14.48
CA LEU A 100 26.43 32.55 15.92
C LEU A 100 27.82 33.09 16.28
N GLU A 101 28.15 34.28 15.76
CA GLU A 101 29.10 35.18 16.40
C GLU A 101 28.39 36.52 16.66
N ASP A 102 27.87 36.68 17.88
CA ASP A 102 27.63 37.96 18.54
C ASP A 102 28.00 37.84 20.04
#